data_AF-A0A927WLR2-F1
#
_entry.id   AF-A0A927WLR2-F1
#
_cell.length_a   1.000
_cell.length_b   1.000
_cell.length_c   1.000
_cell.angle_alpha   90.00
_cell.angle_beta   90.00
_cell.angle_gamma   90.00
#
_symmetry.space_group_name_H-M   'P 1'
#
loop_
_entity.id
_entity.type
_entity.pdbx_description
1 polymer ?
#
loop_
_entity_poly.entity_id
_entity_poly.type
_entity_poly.pdbx_seq_one_letter_code
_entity_poly.pdbx_strand_id
1 'polypeptide(L)'
;MPVLAMADMFSLPLANSSVDIVYTNHAMEPNGGHEADLLKELYRVAREYLILLEPAYEFASAEAKARMERNGYIKNLYQTAKSLKYDVLTWELYGESANPLNPTGLMIIRKHPLEESSEKEIKGINYVCPLTHSNMEIMGNVYYSKESMLAYPIINGVPCLLSEYAVVATKMSDYF
;
A
#
# COMPACT_ATOMS: atom_id res chain seq x y z
N MET A 1 4.56 16.74 11.54
CA MET A 1 5.24 15.48 11.89
C MET A 1 4.69 14.38 11.00
N PRO A 2 5.52 13.42 10.55
CA PRO A 2 5.01 12.23 9.86
C PRO A 2 4.11 11.42 10.81
N VAL A 3 3.08 10.80 10.24
CA VAL A 3 2.21 9.85 10.96
C VAL A 3 2.69 8.43 10.64
N LEU A 4 2.78 7.57 11.65
CA LEU A 4 3.20 6.17 11.51
C LEU A 4 2.03 5.26 11.92
N ALA A 5 1.82 4.18 11.16
CA ALA A 5 0.93 3.09 11.53
C ALA A 5 1.58 1.75 11.15
N MET A 6 1.23 0.70 11.87
CA MET A 6 1.52 -0.68 11.50
C MET A 6 0.31 -1.24 10.74
N ALA A 7 0.54 -1.73 9.52
CA ALA A 7 -0.50 -2.18 8.61
C ALA A 7 0.04 -3.24 7.65
N ASP A 8 -0.87 -3.93 6.96
CA ASP A 8 -0.55 -4.86 5.87
C ASP A 8 -0.62 -4.12 4.53
N MET A 9 0.40 -4.27 3.68
CA MET A 9 0.45 -3.69 2.35
C MET A 9 -0.57 -4.33 1.39
N PHE A 10 -1.06 -5.53 1.69
CA PHE A 10 -2.13 -6.21 0.97
C PHE A 10 -3.53 -5.75 1.38
N SER A 11 -3.66 -5.03 2.49
CA SER A 11 -4.92 -4.55 3.06
C SER A 11 -4.66 -3.25 3.82
N LEU A 12 -4.36 -2.19 3.06
CA LEU A 12 -4.06 -0.88 3.60
C LEU A 12 -5.30 -0.30 4.27
N PRO A 13 -5.20 0.16 5.53
CA PRO A 13 -6.31 0.74 6.29
C PRO A 13 -6.59 2.19 5.84
N LEU A 14 -6.56 2.45 4.54
CA LEU A 14 -6.77 3.76 3.94
C LEU A 14 -7.96 3.68 3.00
N ALA A 15 -8.79 4.73 2.98
CA ALA A 15 -9.91 4.81 2.06
C ALA A 15 -9.43 4.87 0.60
N ASN A 16 -10.31 4.54 -0.34
CA ASN A 16 -10.02 4.65 -1.76
C ASN A 16 -9.68 6.09 -2.13
N SER A 17 -8.63 6.28 -2.95
CA SER A 17 -8.20 7.60 -3.42
C SER A 17 -8.01 8.64 -2.30
N SER A 18 -7.52 8.21 -1.14
CA SER A 18 -7.34 9.06 0.04
C SER A 18 -5.93 9.66 0.15
N VAL A 19 -4.99 9.20 -0.68
CA VAL A 19 -3.60 9.66 -0.69
C VAL A 19 -3.24 10.14 -2.09
N ASP A 20 -2.82 11.40 -2.23
CA ASP A 20 -2.40 11.97 -3.53
C ASP A 20 -1.38 11.12 -4.26
N ILE A 21 -0.30 10.81 -3.54
CA ILE A 21 0.85 10.08 -4.06
C ILE A 21 1.16 8.94 -3.11
N VAL A 22 1.09 7.72 -3.63
CA VAL A 22 1.61 6.54 -2.95
C VAL A 22 2.95 6.21 -3.58
N TYR A 23 3.96 5.93 -2.77
CA TYR A 23 5.23 5.42 -3.28
C TYR A 23 5.76 4.26 -2.47
N THR A 24 6.49 3.38 -3.14
CA THR A 24 7.26 2.30 -2.51
C THR A 24 8.72 2.40 -2.92
N ASN A 25 9.60 1.93 -2.04
CA ASN A 25 11.02 1.84 -2.29
C ASN A 25 11.51 0.49 -1.78
N HIS A 26 11.71 -0.47 -2.69
CA HIS A 26 12.11 -1.85 -2.42
C HIS A 26 11.20 -2.56 -1.40
N ALA A 27 9.93 -2.15 -1.30
CA ALA A 27 8.98 -2.68 -0.33
C ALA A 27 8.15 -3.82 -0.91
N MET A 28 7.85 -3.76 -2.21
CA MET A 28 7.17 -4.86 -2.91
C MET A 28 8.13 -6.02 -3.20
N GLU A 29 9.43 -5.73 -3.29
CA GLU A 29 10.54 -6.67 -3.58
C GLU A 29 10.29 -8.13 -3.14
N PRO A 30 10.06 -8.47 -1.86
CA PRO A 30 10.00 -9.87 -1.40
C PRO A 30 8.70 -10.61 -1.72
N ASN A 31 7.76 -10.01 -2.45
CA ASN A 31 6.39 -10.52 -2.63
C ASN A 31 6.14 -11.07 -4.05
N GLY A 32 7.08 -11.83 -4.61
CA GLY A 32 6.97 -12.39 -5.95
C GLY A 32 5.72 -13.26 -6.13
N GLY A 33 5.04 -13.11 -7.27
CA GLY A 33 3.78 -13.80 -7.58
C GLY A 33 2.53 -13.05 -7.11
N HIS A 34 2.69 -11.98 -6.34
CA HIS A 34 1.61 -11.15 -5.81
C HIS A 34 1.56 -9.73 -6.41
N GLU A 35 2.23 -9.51 -7.54
CA GLU A 35 2.33 -8.18 -8.18
C GLU A 35 0.94 -7.58 -8.46
N ALA A 36 -0.02 -8.41 -8.90
CA ALA A 36 -1.35 -7.94 -9.25
C ALA A 36 -2.15 -7.48 -8.03
N ASP A 37 -2.03 -8.19 -6.91
CA ASP A 37 -2.76 -7.87 -5.69
C ASP A 37 -2.21 -6.60 -5.06
N LEU A 38 -0.89 -6.50 -4.96
CA LEU A 38 -0.20 -5.30 -4.45
C LEU A 38 -0.47 -4.07 -5.33
N LEU A 39 -0.37 -4.20 -6.66
CA LEU A 39 -0.66 -3.10 -7.57
C LEU A 39 -2.10 -2.61 -7.42
N LYS A 40 -3.08 -3.52 -7.31
CA LYS A 40 -4.48 -3.13 -7.09
C LYS A 40 -4.66 -2.39 -5.78
N GLU A 41 -4.04 -2.86 -4.71
CA GLU A 41 -4.21 -2.28 -3.39
C GLU A 41 -3.55 -0.91 -3.26
N LEU A 42 -2.31 -0.77 -3.74
CA LEU A 42 -1.62 0.52 -3.78
C LEU A 42 -2.34 1.52 -4.70
N TYR A 43 -2.81 1.06 -5.87
CA TYR A 43 -3.60 1.89 -6.79
C TYR A 43 -4.97 2.26 -6.23
N ARG A 44 -5.58 1.41 -5.40
CA ARG A 44 -6.88 1.69 -4.74
C ARG A 44 -6.77 2.93 -3.86
N VAL A 45 -5.73 3.03 -3.03
CA VAL A 45 -5.57 4.12 -2.06
C VAL A 45 -4.94 5.37 -2.67
N ALA A 46 -4.14 5.24 -3.73
CA ALA A 46 -3.62 6.36 -4.51
C ALA A 46 -4.76 7.16 -5.15
N ARG A 47 -4.64 8.48 -5.19
CA ARG A 47 -5.58 9.41 -5.85
C ARG A 47 -5.07 9.84 -7.21
N GLU A 48 -3.81 10.26 -7.28
CA GLU A 48 -3.23 10.81 -8.51
C GLU A 48 -2.08 9.96 -9.06
N TYR A 49 -1.12 9.58 -8.20
CA TYR A 49 0.06 8.86 -8.64
C TYR A 49 0.41 7.68 -7.74
N LEU A 50 0.84 6.59 -8.39
CA LEU A 50 1.53 5.48 -7.76
C LEU A 50 2.96 5.42 -8.33
N ILE A 51 3.96 5.57 -7.47
CA ILE A 51 5.38 5.62 -7.82
C ILE A 51 6.10 4.43 -7.20
N LEU A 52 6.65 3.54 -8.02
CA LEU A 52 7.29 2.33 -7.54
C LEU A 52 8.77 2.38 -7.87
N LEU A 53 9.62 2.32 -6.83
CA LEU A 53 11.05 2.10 -6.96
C LEU A 53 11.35 0.68 -6.50
N GLU A 54 11.39 -0.26 -7.42
CA GLU A 54 11.50 -1.69 -7.09
C GLU A 54 12.55 -2.36 -7.99
N PRO A 55 13.07 -3.55 -7.62
CA PRO A 55 13.98 -4.29 -8.48
C PRO A 55 13.39 -4.54 -9.87
N ALA A 56 14.11 -4.10 -10.90
CA ALA A 56 13.68 -4.26 -12.28
C ALA A 56 14.26 -5.53 -12.89
N TYR A 57 13.53 -6.63 -12.73
CA TYR A 57 13.91 -7.94 -13.26
C TYR A 57 14.24 -7.87 -14.76
N GLU A 58 13.47 -7.14 -15.56
CA GLU A 58 13.66 -7.02 -17.00
C GLU A 58 15.01 -6.37 -17.38
N PHE A 59 15.49 -5.43 -16.57
CA PHE A 59 16.76 -4.72 -16.79
C PHE A 59 17.96 -5.40 -16.11
N ALA A 60 17.74 -6.47 -15.36
CA ALA A 60 18.76 -7.13 -14.59
C ALA A 60 19.66 -8.07 -15.41
N SER A 61 20.92 -8.18 -14.98
CA SER A 61 21.88 -9.17 -15.51
C SER A 61 21.42 -10.61 -15.21
N ALA A 62 22.01 -11.61 -15.87
CA ALA A 62 21.69 -13.01 -15.61
C ALA A 62 21.94 -13.42 -14.15
N GLU A 63 23.04 -12.93 -13.56
CA GLU A 63 23.36 -13.17 -12.14
C GLU A 63 22.34 -12.52 -11.21
N ALA A 64 21.98 -11.26 -11.48
CA ALA A 64 20.98 -10.54 -10.70
C ALA A 64 19.61 -11.21 -10.80
N LYS A 65 19.18 -11.65 -11.99
CA LYS A 65 17.94 -12.42 -12.20
C LYS A 65 17.92 -13.71 -11.37
N ALA A 66 19.00 -14.50 -11.41
CA ALA A 66 19.10 -15.74 -10.63
C ALA A 66 19.03 -15.48 -9.11
N ARG A 67 19.57 -14.34 -8.64
CA ARG A 67 19.43 -13.91 -7.25
C ARG A 67 17.99 -13.53 -6.91
N MET A 68 17.35 -12.72 -7.76
CA MET A 68 15.95 -12.30 -7.58
C MET A 68 15.01 -13.51 -7.52
N GLU A 69 15.21 -14.50 -8.40
CA GLU A 69 14.44 -15.75 -8.39
C GLU A 69 14.62 -16.54 -7.10
N ARG A 70 15.87 -16.68 -6.62
CA ARG A 70 16.18 -17.37 -5.37
C ARG A 70 15.54 -16.72 -4.15
N ASN A 71 15.43 -15.39 -4.17
CA ASN A 71 14.87 -14.61 -3.06
C ASN A 71 13.36 -14.39 -3.19
N GLY A 72 12.71 -14.96 -4.23
CA GLY A 72 11.27 -14.84 -4.42
C GLY A 72 10.81 -13.43 -4.78
N TYR A 73 11.63 -12.67 -5.51
CA TYR A 73 11.29 -11.28 -5.81
C TYR A 73 10.14 -11.15 -6.81
N ILE A 74 9.52 -9.96 -6.83
CA ILE A 74 8.67 -9.54 -7.94
C ILE A 74 9.47 -9.53 -9.25
N LYS A 75 8.84 -9.97 -10.35
CA LYS A 75 9.51 -10.13 -11.66
C LYS A 75 8.74 -9.55 -12.82
N ASN A 76 7.44 -9.38 -12.69
CA ASN A 76 6.55 -9.03 -13.81
C ASN A 76 5.79 -7.72 -13.56
N LEU A 77 6.37 -6.79 -12.80
CA LEU A 77 5.67 -5.61 -12.30
C LEU A 77 5.10 -4.74 -13.45
N TYR A 78 5.91 -4.43 -14.47
CA TYR A 78 5.49 -3.63 -15.62
C TYR A 78 4.40 -4.32 -16.45
N GLN A 79 4.58 -5.60 -16.77
CA GLN A 79 3.58 -6.38 -17.52
C GLN A 79 2.26 -6.51 -16.76
N THR A 80 2.33 -6.63 -15.43
CA THR A 80 1.15 -6.70 -14.58
C THR A 80 0.39 -5.37 -14.58
N ALA A 81 1.09 -4.24 -14.44
CA ALA A 81 0.48 -2.92 -14.53
C ALA A 81 -0.20 -2.69 -15.90
N LYS A 82 0.44 -3.10 -17.00
CA LYS A 82 -0.16 -3.06 -18.36
C LYS A 82 -1.40 -3.95 -18.46
N SER A 83 -1.36 -5.16 -17.91
CA SER A 83 -2.49 -6.10 -17.92
C SER A 83 -3.69 -5.56 -17.12
N LEU A 84 -3.44 -4.80 -16.06
CA LEU A 84 -4.45 -4.08 -15.28
C LEU A 84 -4.96 -2.80 -15.98
N LYS A 85 -4.44 -2.47 -17.16
CA LYS A 85 -4.78 -1.27 -17.95
C LYS A 85 -4.47 0.05 -17.23
N TYR A 86 -3.44 0.06 -16.39
CA TYR A 86 -2.99 1.28 -15.73
C TYR A 86 -2.23 2.21 -16.69
N ASP A 87 -2.37 3.52 -16.48
CA ASP A 87 -1.67 4.56 -17.24
C ASP A 87 -0.22 4.68 -16.76
N VAL A 88 0.63 3.79 -17.25
CA VAL A 88 2.08 3.80 -16.95
C VAL A 88 2.74 4.91 -17.78
N LEU A 89 3.15 5.99 -17.13
CA LEU A 89 3.85 7.12 -17.74
C LEU A 89 5.33 6.83 -18.00
N THR A 90 5.97 6.10 -17.08
CA THR A 90 7.41 5.82 -17.11
C THR A 90 7.69 4.41 -16.61
N TRP A 91 8.64 3.72 -17.26
CA TRP A 91 9.28 2.50 -16.78
C TRP A 91 10.73 2.47 -17.28
N GLU A 92 11.67 2.83 -16.41
CA GLU A 92 13.09 2.94 -16.75
C GLU A 92 13.99 2.60 -15.56
N LEU A 93 15.29 2.39 -15.79
CA LEU A 93 16.27 2.26 -14.72
C LEU A 93 16.42 3.58 -13.97
N TYR A 94 16.47 3.50 -12.64
CA TYR A 94 16.57 4.66 -11.76
C TYR A 94 17.94 4.75 -11.10
N GLY A 95 18.75 5.70 -11.56
CA GLY A 95 20.04 6.02 -10.98
C GLY A 95 21.00 4.82 -10.93
N GLU A 96 21.96 4.89 -10.01
CA GLU A 96 22.85 3.77 -9.68
C GLU A 96 22.31 3.05 -8.43
N SER A 97 22.19 1.73 -8.50
CA SER A 97 21.78 0.93 -7.35
C SER A 97 22.94 0.66 -6.41
N ALA A 98 22.72 0.84 -5.11
CA ALA A 98 23.73 0.55 -4.08
C ALA A 98 24.22 -0.91 -4.13
N ASN A 99 23.33 -1.82 -4.52
CA ASN A 99 23.68 -3.19 -4.89
C ASN A 99 23.51 -3.35 -6.41
N PRO A 100 24.61 -3.54 -7.18
CA PRO A 100 24.53 -3.77 -8.62
C PRO A 100 23.72 -5.01 -9.02
N LEU A 101 23.53 -5.97 -8.09
CA LEU A 101 22.68 -7.15 -8.29
C LEU A 101 21.19 -6.88 -7.98
N ASN A 102 20.83 -5.64 -7.71
CA ASN A 102 19.46 -5.20 -7.46
C ASN A 102 19.15 -3.87 -8.19
N PRO A 103 19.23 -3.85 -9.53
CA PRO A 103 18.95 -2.65 -10.30
C PRO A 103 17.53 -2.15 -10.02
N THR A 104 17.41 -0.88 -9.66
CA THR A 104 16.13 -0.25 -9.31
C THR A 104 15.47 0.28 -10.58
N GLY A 105 14.23 -0.13 -10.84
CA GLY A 105 13.37 0.49 -11.83
C GLY A 105 12.48 1.56 -11.21
N LEU A 106 12.27 2.65 -11.92
CA LEU A 106 11.24 3.65 -11.60
C LEU A 106 10.02 3.38 -12.49
N MET A 107 8.91 3.01 -11.87
CA MET A 107 7.60 3.02 -12.52
C MET A 107 6.74 4.15 -11.98
N ILE A 108 6.24 5.00 -12.87
CA ILE A 108 5.24 6.02 -12.53
C ILE A 108 3.92 5.66 -13.19
N ILE A 109 2.90 5.44 -12.38
CA ILE A 109 1.53 5.18 -12.82
C ILE A 109 0.68 6.39 -12.46
N ARG A 110 -0.03 6.92 -13.45
CA ARG A 110 -1.06 7.93 -13.24
C ARG A 110 -2.41 7.26 -12.98
N LYS A 111 -3.16 7.81 -12.04
CA LYS A 111 -4.57 7.52 -11.83
C LYS A 111 -5.39 8.74 -12.22
N HIS A 112 -6.35 8.54 -13.10
CA HIS A 112 -7.31 9.59 -13.42
C HIS A 112 -8.34 9.64 -12.29
N PRO A 113 -8.54 10.80 -11.64
CA PRO A 113 -9.63 10.95 -10.68
C PRO A 113 -10.95 10.68 -11.39
N LEU A 114 -11.86 9.96 -10.74
CA LEU A 114 -13.25 9.90 -11.20
C LEU A 114 -13.84 11.31 -11.03
N GLU A 115 -14.57 11.79 -12.02
CA GLU A 115 -15.11 13.17 -12.08
C GLU A 115 -15.99 13.57 -10.87
N GLU A 116 -16.36 12.62 -10.00
CA GLU A 116 -17.24 12.83 -8.85
C GLU A 116 -16.56 12.99 -7.48
N SER A 117 -15.22 13.03 -7.39
CA SER A 117 -14.60 13.40 -6.12
C SER A 117 -14.70 14.91 -5.91
N SER A 118 -15.84 15.37 -5.38
CA SER A 118 -15.96 16.69 -4.77
C SER A 118 -14.71 16.96 -3.95
N GLU A 119 -14.07 18.12 -4.13
CA GLU A 119 -12.90 18.59 -3.37
C GLU A 119 -13.22 18.65 -1.87
N LYS A 120 -13.29 17.51 -1.21
CA LYS A 120 -13.31 17.46 0.24
C LYS A 120 -11.87 17.68 0.66
N GLU A 121 -11.67 18.80 1.34
CA GLU A 121 -10.46 19.11 2.08
C GLU A 121 -10.10 17.90 2.96
N ILE A 122 -9.07 17.13 2.57
CA ILE A 122 -8.60 15.97 3.32
C ILE A 122 -7.90 16.51 4.57
N LYS A 123 -8.63 16.59 5.69
CA LYS A 123 -8.05 16.95 6.99
C LYS A 123 -7.42 15.72 7.62
N GLY A 124 -6.17 15.45 7.25
CA GLY A 124 -5.36 14.36 7.81
C GLY A 124 -5.70 12.97 7.27
N ILE A 125 -5.02 11.95 7.80
CA ILE A 125 -5.20 10.56 7.39
C ILE A 125 -6.46 10.01 8.05
N ASN A 126 -7.42 9.55 7.24
CA ASN A 126 -8.60 8.83 7.72
C ASN A 126 -8.38 7.32 7.59
N TYR A 127 -8.11 6.65 8.71
CA TYR A 127 -7.96 5.20 8.72
C TYR A 127 -9.33 4.50 8.63
N VAL A 128 -9.40 3.47 7.81
CA VAL A 128 -10.57 2.58 7.66
C VAL A 128 -10.22 1.18 8.17
N CYS A 129 -11.24 0.40 8.49
CA CYS A 129 -11.08 -1.00 8.90
C CYS A 129 -10.41 -1.79 7.75
N PRO A 130 -9.26 -2.47 7.98
CA PRO A 130 -8.59 -3.27 6.95
C PRO A 130 -9.50 -4.34 6.30
N LEU A 131 -10.41 -4.93 7.08
CA LEU A 131 -11.26 -6.03 6.60
C LEU A 131 -12.49 -5.56 5.81
N THR A 132 -13.12 -4.48 6.25
CA THR A 132 -14.42 -4.03 5.70
C THR A 132 -14.32 -2.73 4.91
N HIS A 133 -13.19 -2.02 5.02
CA HIS A 133 -12.97 -0.66 4.51
C HIS A 133 -13.98 0.39 5.01
N SER A 134 -14.71 0.10 6.08
CA SER A 134 -15.59 1.07 6.71
C SER A 134 -14.86 1.99 7.68
N ASN A 135 -15.46 3.15 7.93
CA ASN A 135 -14.92 4.13 8.86
C ASN A 135 -14.78 3.54 10.26
N MET A 136 -13.74 3.98 10.97
CA MET A 136 -13.51 3.64 12.36
C MET A 136 -13.59 4.89 13.24
N GLU A 137 -13.96 4.68 14.50
CA GLU A 137 -14.00 5.72 15.53
C GLU A 137 -12.85 5.51 16.52
N ILE A 138 -12.24 6.59 17.00
CA ILE A 138 -11.26 6.49 18.08
C ILE A 138 -12.02 6.42 19.41
N MET A 139 -11.84 5.34 20.16
CA MET A 139 -12.50 5.10 21.45
C MET A 139 -11.44 4.77 22.50
N GLY A 140 -11.05 5.77 23.30
CA GLY A 140 -9.91 5.63 24.20
C GLY A 140 -8.60 5.44 23.43
N ASN A 141 -7.95 4.29 23.59
CA ASN A 141 -6.67 3.95 22.95
C ASN A 141 -6.81 2.92 21.82
N VAL A 142 -7.95 2.89 21.12
CA VAL A 142 -8.14 2.03 19.95
C VAL A 142 -8.83 2.78 18.81
N TYR A 143 -8.66 2.27 17.59
CA TYR A 143 -9.61 2.47 16.50
C TYR A 143 -10.64 1.35 16.53
N TYR A 144 -11.93 1.68 16.53
CA TYR A 144 -13.01 0.72 16.59
C TYR A 144 -13.88 0.78 15.34
N SER A 145 -14.12 -0.37 14.71
CA SER A 145 -15.11 -0.51 13.64
C SER A 145 -16.41 -1.07 14.19
N LYS A 146 -17.49 -0.30 14.06
CA LYS A 146 -18.86 -0.75 14.38
C LYS A 146 -19.36 -1.87 13.48
N GLU A 147 -18.83 -1.97 12.27
CA GLU A 147 -19.28 -2.98 11.30
C GLU A 147 -18.64 -4.34 11.58
N SER A 148 -17.31 -4.38 11.74
CA SER A 148 -16.62 -5.64 12.04
C SER A 148 -16.61 -5.99 13.52
N MET A 149 -17.02 -5.06 14.39
CA MET A 149 -16.94 -5.17 15.85
C MET A 149 -15.51 -5.42 16.34
N LEU A 150 -14.52 -4.85 15.63
CA LEU A 150 -13.10 -5.01 15.91
C LEU A 150 -12.52 -3.71 16.45
N ALA A 151 -11.67 -3.85 17.47
CA ALA A 151 -10.86 -2.78 18.05
C ALA A 151 -9.38 -3.01 17.72
N TYR A 152 -8.74 -2.01 17.12
CA TYR A 152 -7.34 -2.00 16.73
C TYR A 152 -6.55 -1.12 17.72
N PRO A 153 -5.58 -1.66 18.46
CA PRO A 153 -4.92 -0.92 19.52
C PRO A 153 -4.07 0.24 19.00
N ILE A 154 -3.93 1.28 19.82
CA ILE A 154 -2.98 2.38 19.64
C ILE A 154 -1.92 2.23 20.74
N ILE A 155 -0.68 1.93 20.35
CA ILE A 155 0.43 1.72 21.28
C ILE A 155 1.41 2.87 21.13
N ASN A 156 1.61 3.65 22.20
CA ASN A 156 2.47 4.84 22.21
C ASN A 156 2.15 5.84 21.07
N GLY A 157 0.86 5.99 20.74
CA GLY A 157 0.41 6.86 19.66
C GLY A 157 0.54 6.27 18.24
N VAL A 158 1.00 5.03 18.10
CA VAL A 158 1.08 4.32 16.81
C VAL A 158 -0.13 3.38 16.67
N PRO A 159 -1.00 3.59 15.67
CA PRO A 159 -2.10 2.68 15.37
C PRO A 159 -1.57 1.32 14.87
N CYS A 160 -2.07 0.24 15.45
CA CYS A 160 -1.79 -1.14 15.07
C CYS A 160 -2.97 -1.70 14.28
N LEU A 161 -2.99 -1.46 12.98
CA LEU A 161 -4.13 -1.71 12.08
C LEU A 161 -3.96 -3.02 11.29
N LEU A 162 -3.33 -4.03 11.92
CA LEU A 162 -3.27 -5.39 11.40
C LEU A 162 -4.51 -6.15 11.87
N SER A 163 -5.17 -6.85 10.95
CA SER A 163 -6.40 -7.59 11.26
C SER A 163 -6.16 -8.72 12.27
N GLU A 164 -4.96 -9.30 12.25
CA GLU A 164 -4.49 -10.39 13.10
C GLU A 164 -4.32 -9.98 14.56
N TYR A 165 -4.15 -8.68 14.82
CA TYR A 165 -3.98 -8.10 16.15
C TYR A 165 -5.22 -7.35 16.64
N ALA A 166 -6.30 -7.39 15.86
CA ALA A 166 -7.55 -6.78 16.26
C ALA A 166 -8.20 -7.58 17.40
N VAL A 167 -8.84 -6.86 18.31
CA VAL A 167 -9.61 -7.44 19.42
C VAL A 167 -11.09 -7.43 19.07
N VAL A 168 -11.76 -8.57 19.19
CA VAL A 168 -13.22 -8.64 19.07
C VAL A 168 -13.86 -7.91 20.26
N ALA A 169 -14.58 -6.82 19.99
CA ALA A 169 -15.08 -5.90 20.99
C ALA A 169 -16.56 -5.54 20.76
N THR A 170 -17.43 -6.56 20.68
CA THR A 170 -18.86 -6.45 20.31
C THR A 170 -19.72 -5.55 21.20
N LYS A 171 -19.20 -5.14 22.34
CA LYS A 171 -19.87 -4.31 23.33
C LYS A 171 -19.17 -2.97 23.57
N MET A 172 -18.15 -2.63 22.79
CA MET A 172 -17.34 -1.43 23.00
C MET A 172 -18.17 -0.14 23.00
N SER A 173 -19.12 -0.03 22.07
CA SER A 173 -20.06 1.11 21.98
C SER A 173 -20.97 1.26 23.20
N ASP A 174 -21.13 0.24 24.04
CA ASP A 174 -22.00 0.31 25.22
C ASP A 174 -21.28 0.98 26.41
N TYR A 175 -19.96 1.21 26.33
CA TYR A 175 -19.11 1.69 27.44
C TYR A 175 -18.40 3.04 27.18
N PHE A 176 -18.66 3.68 26.04
CA PHE A 176 -18.11 5.00 25.65
C PHE A 176 -19.22 5.88 25.09
#